data_AF-A0A2V9YD75-F1
#
_entry.id   AF-A0A2V9YD75-F1
#
_cell.length_a   1.000
_cell.length_b   1.000
_cell.length_c   1.000
_cell.angle_alpha   90.00
_cell.angle_beta   90.00
_cell.angle_gamma   90.00
#
_symmetry.space_group_name_H-M   'P 1'
#
loop_
_entity.id
_entity.type
_entity.pdbx_description
1 polymer ?
#
loop_
_entity_poly.entity_id
_entity_poly.type
_entity_poly.pdbx_seq_one_letter_code
_entity_poly.pdbx_strand_id
1 'polypeptide(L)'
;MKAPRPNFAHEASFAKLLCGDLPEAALDALQELIGRHKVSLVRGDVTYLDGGWYVTHSGLLRLAARRHCAGIHVQPVLKFSNPPNSRWVFRATVFKSRTCKGFVGFGDAEPSNVSARVRGAEMRVAETRAVNRALRKAYGIGICSVEEIGSVGEPAKSQPQASKIPPQPANGNYGGPKVRDRLCQIIRQHQLDPNLVKSYAVDFCGTKALREATRAQVENFVAHLADWAQKDRNALLCQLNSYSPVKGRAA
;
A
#
# COMPACT_ATOMS: atom_id res chain seq x y z
N MET A 1 35.45 6.10 -21.91
CA MET A 1 35.29 4.65 -21.66
C MET A 1 33.83 4.25 -21.81
N LYS A 2 33.51 3.32 -22.72
CA LYS A 2 32.14 2.80 -22.90
C LYS A 2 31.85 1.84 -21.75
N ALA A 3 30.85 2.13 -20.91
CA ALA A 3 30.52 1.26 -19.79
C ALA A 3 30.23 -0.17 -20.31
N PRO A 4 30.76 -1.22 -19.66
CA PRO A 4 30.50 -2.59 -20.08
C PRO A 4 29.00 -2.87 -20.09
N ARG A 5 28.53 -3.57 -21.13
CA ARG A 5 27.13 -3.98 -21.21
C ARG A 5 26.86 -4.95 -20.04
N PRO A 6 25.74 -4.80 -19.31
CA PRO A 6 25.40 -5.73 -18.25
C PRO A 6 25.31 -7.14 -18.82
N ASN A 7 26.13 -8.05 -18.28
CA ASN A 7 26.08 -9.47 -18.60
C ASN A 7 24.94 -10.09 -17.78
N PHE A 8 23.91 -10.62 -18.46
CA PHE A 8 22.74 -11.17 -17.79
C PHE A 8 23.10 -12.25 -16.77
N ALA A 9 24.07 -13.13 -17.07
CA ALA A 9 24.48 -14.18 -16.13
C ALA A 9 25.05 -13.61 -14.82
N HIS A 10 25.81 -12.52 -14.92
CA HIS A 10 26.35 -11.81 -13.76
C HIS A 10 25.26 -11.09 -12.96
N GLU A 11 24.34 -10.41 -13.66
CA GLU A 11 23.21 -9.71 -13.02
C GLU A 11 22.24 -10.70 -12.35
N ALA A 12 21.95 -11.85 -12.98
CA ALA A 12 21.08 -12.89 -12.43
C ALA A 12 21.72 -13.60 -11.22
N SER A 13 23.04 -13.87 -11.27
CA SER A 13 23.78 -14.40 -10.12
C SER A 13 23.74 -13.42 -8.94
N PHE A 14 23.98 -12.14 -9.20
CA PHE A 14 23.88 -11.09 -8.19
C PHE A 14 22.46 -10.94 -7.64
N ALA A 15 21.44 -11.05 -8.50
CA ALA A 15 20.04 -11.02 -8.11
C ALA A 15 19.71 -12.12 -7.10
N LYS A 16 20.13 -13.36 -7.39
CA LYS A 16 19.93 -14.52 -6.50
C LYS A 16 20.68 -14.37 -5.17
N LEU A 17 21.88 -13.81 -5.20
CA LEU A 17 22.65 -13.54 -3.99
C LEU A 17 21.96 -12.50 -3.09
N LEU A 18 21.40 -11.43 -3.68
CA LEU A 18 20.78 -10.33 -2.94
C LEU A 18 19.37 -10.64 -2.44
N CYS A 19 18.57 -11.34 -3.27
CA CYS A 19 17.13 -11.51 -3.06
C CYS A 19 16.75 -12.94 -2.66
N GLY A 20 17.71 -13.87 -2.60
CA GLY A 20 17.46 -15.29 -2.44
C GLY A 20 16.98 -15.94 -3.74
N ASP A 21 16.34 -17.11 -3.62
CA ASP A 21 15.78 -17.81 -4.78
C ASP A 21 14.64 -17.01 -5.39
N LEU A 22 14.89 -16.49 -6.60
CA LEU A 22 13.92 -15.76 -7.39
C LEU A 22 13.14 -16.74 -8.28
N PRO A 23 11.80 -16.58 -8.39
CA PRO A 23 11.01 -17.37 -9.33
C PRO A 23 11.47 -17.09 -10.77
N GLU A 24 11.31 -18.09 -11.64
CA GLU A 24 11.74 -18.00 -13.05
C GLU A 24 11.14 -16.78 -13.76
N ALA A 25 9.85 -16.51 -13.52
CA ALA A 25 9.17 -15.32 -14.03
C ALA A 25 9.84 -13.98 -13.61
N ALA A 26 10.42 -13.91 -12.41
CA ALA A 26 11.15 -12.72 -11.96
C ALA A 26 12.50 -12.61 -12.70
N LEU A 27 13.18 -13.72 -12.96
CA LEU A 27 14.43 -13.71 -13.74
C LEU A 27 14.17 -13.34 -15.20
N ASP A 28 13.06 -13.80 -15.79
CA ASP A 28 12.64 -13.45 -17.15
C ASP A 28 12.30 -11.96 -17.25
N ALA A 29 11.52 -11.43 -16.30
CA ALA A 29 11.21 -10.01 -16.23
C ALA A 29 12.50 -9.17 -16.10
N LEU A 30 13.47 -9.65 -15.31
CA LEU A 30 14.76 -9.01 -15.18
C LEU A 30 15.56 -9.03 -16.49
N GLN A 31 15.55 -10.16 -17.19
CA GLN A 31 16.17 -10.31 -18.50
C GLN A 31 15.58 -9.32 -19.51
N GLU A 32 14.26 -9.14 -19.53
CA GLU A 32 13.60 -8.17 -20.39
C GLU A 32 14.03 -6.74 -20.06
N LEU A 33 14.05 -6.38 -18.77
CA LEU A 33 14.46 -5.05 -18.32
C LEU A 33 15.90 -4.74 -18.73
N ILE A 34 16.82 -5.67 -18.49
CA ILE A 34 18.23 -5.56 -18.91
C ILE A 34 18.32 -5.48 -20.43
N GLY A 35 17.60 -6.34 -21.15
CA GLY A 35 17.58 -6.40 -22.61
C GLY A 35 17.15 -5.09 -23.25
N ARG A 36 15.98 -4.58 -22.84
CA ARG A 36 15.30 -3.41 -23.41
C ARG A 36 15.88 -2.09 -22.93
N HIS A 37 16.12 -1.96 -21.63
CA HIS A 37 16.51 -0.69 -21.01
C HIS A 37 17.98 -0.62 -20.61
N LYS A 38 18.74 -1.71 -20.71
CA LYS A 38 20.17 -1.80 -20.31
C LYS A 38 20.38 -1.29 -18.88
N VAL A 39 19.45 -1.62 -17.99
CA VAL A 39 19.56 -1.39 -16.54
C VAL A 39 20.47 -2.45 -15.90
N SER A 40 20.99 -2.16 -14.71
CA SER A 40 21.88 -3.05 -13.95
C SER A 40 21.45 -3.07 -12.48
N LEU A 41 21.30 -4.26 -11.89
CA LEU A 41 21.06 -4.43 -10.45
C LEU A 41 22.30 -4.06 -9.67
N VAL A 42 23.48 -4.52 -10.15
CA VAL A 42 24.77 -4.28 -9.49
C VAL A 42 25.01 -2.78 -9.30
N ARG A 43 24.59 -1.98 -10.28
CA ARG A 43 24.72 -0.51 -10.21
C ARG A 43 23.51 0.19 -9.58
N GLY A 44 22.54 -0.56 -9.05
CA GLY A 44 21.34 -0.08 -8.38
C GLY A 44 20.33 0.60 -9.30
N ASP A 45 20.27 0.28 -10.59
CA ASP A 45 19.25 0.84 -11.51
C ASP A 45 17.85 0.25 -11.29
N VAL A 46 17.81 -0.98 -10.78
CA VAL A 46 16.59 -1.73 -10.45
C VAL A 46 16.79 -2.46 -9.12
N THR A 47 15.70 -2.66 -8.40
CA THR A 47 15.65 -3.36 -7.11
C THR A 47 14.45 -4.30 -7.07
N TYR A 48 14.56 -5.39 -6.32
CA TYR A 48 13.46 -6.33 -6.11
C TYR A 48 12.83 -6.07 -4.75
N LEU A 49 11.52 -5.84 -4.73
CA LEU A 49 10.75 -5.56 -3.52
C LEU A 49 9.36 -6.17 -3.66
N ASP A 50 8.82 -6.75 -2.58
CA ASP A 50 7.44 -7.26 -2.52
C ASP A 50 7.03 -8.14 -3.71
N GLY A 51 7.95 -8.99 -4.19
CA GLY A 51 7.69 -9.91 -5.30
C GLY A 51 7.76 -9.29 -6.69
N GLY A 52 8.26 -8.06 -6.84
CA GLY A 52 8.35 -7.36 -8.12
C GLY A 52 9.61 -6.53 -8.32
N TRP A 53 9.92 -6.24 -9.59
CA TRP A 53 11.00 -5.33 -9.95
C TRP A 53 10.54 -3.88 -9.96
N TYR A 54 11.33 -3.02 -9.34
CA TYR A 54 11.18 -1.57 -9.36
C TYR A 54 12.41 -0.92 -9.94
N VAL A 55 12.22 0.10 -10.78
CA VAL A 55 13.33 0.98 -11.16
C VAL A 55 13.68 1.91 -10.01
N THR A 56 14.91 2.39 -9.97
CA THR A 56 15.30 3.43 -9.01
C THR A 56 15.33 4.79 -9.69
N HIS A 57 15.25 5.85 -8.90
CA HIS A 57 15.44 7.22 -9.39
C HIS A 57 16.81 7.36 -10.09
N SER A 58 17.86 6.80 -9.48
CA SER A 58 19.21 6.81 -10.06
C SER A 58 19.28 6.03 -11.38
N GLY A 59 18.56 4.90 -11.49
CA GLY A 59 18.44 4.13 -12.72
C GLY A 59 17.74 4.87 -13.84
N LEU A 60 16.65 5.58 -13.51
CA LEU A 60 15.93 6.43 -14.46
C LEU A 60 16.80 7.60 -14.95
N LEU A 61 17.51 8.28 -14.06
CA LEU A 61 18.43 9.37 -14.43
C LEU A 61 19.59 8.87 -15.30
N ARG A 62 20.15 7.71 -14.98
CA ARG A 62 21.23 7.11 -15.75
C ARG A 62 20.78 6.67 -17.14
N LEU A 63 19.56 6.13 -17.25
CA LEU A 63 18.94 5.84 -18.53
C LEU A 63 18.75 7.13 -19.34
N ALA A 64 18.24 8.18 -18.71
CA ALA A 64 18.04 9.48 -19.34
C ALA A 64 19.36 10.06 -19.89
N ALA A 65 20.42 10.04 -19.07
CA ALA A 65 21.75 10.49 -19.46
C ALA A 65 22.31 9.67 -20.65
N ARG A 66 22.20 8.34 -20.59
CA ARG A 66 22.62 7.43 -21.68
C ARG A 66 21.84 7.62 -22.97
N ARG A 67 20.60 8.10 -22.89
CA ARG A 67 19.74 8.38 -24.04
C ARG A 67 19.79 9.86 -24.44
N HIS A 68 20.75 10.63 -23.92
CA HIS A 68 20.94 12.05 -24.20
C HIS A 68 19.67 12.88 -23.99
N CYS A 69 19.01 12.68 -22.84
CA CYS A 69 17.89 13.52 -22.41
C CYS A 69 18.24 15.00 -22.57
N ALA A 70 17.41 15.75 -23.28
CA ALA A 70 17.66 17.16 -23.57
C ALA A 70 17.35 18.07 -22.38
N GLY A 71 16.46 17.65 -21.48
CA GLY A 71 16.15 18.40 -20.28
C GLY A 71 15.00 17.81 -19.47
N ILE A 72 14.94 18.22 -18.21
CA ILE A 72 13.85 17.90 -17.28
C ILE A 72 13.46 19.22 -16.61
N HIS A 73 12.22 19.66 -16.83
CA HIS A 73 11.67 20.84 -16.15
C HIS A 73 10.76 20.38 -15.02
N VAL A 74 10.97 20.89 -13.82
CA VAL A 74 10.20 20.51 -12.64
C VAL A 74 9.73 21.77 -11.94
N GLN A 75 8.46 21.79 -11.55
CA GLN A 75 7.87 22.93 -10.86
C GLN A 75 6.80 22.47 -9.86
N PRO A 76 6.69 23.14 -8.70
CA PRO A 76 5.59 22.90 -7.78
C PRO A 76 4.26 23.36 -8.39
N VAL A 77 3.20 22.60 -8.12
CA VAL A 77 1.83 22.96 -8.49
C VAL A 77 1.15 23.47 -7.23
N LEU A 78 1.35 24.76 -6.93
CA LEU A 78 0.92 25.38 -5.67
C LEU A 78 -0.60 25.26 -5.44
N LYS A 79 -1.41 25.31 -6.50
CA LYS A 79 -2.87 25.13 -6.43
C LYS A 79 -3.29 23.80 -5.77
N PHE A 80 -2.47 22.76 -5.88
CA PHE A 80 -2.75 21.44 -5.32
C PHE A 80 -1.84 21.10 -4.13
N SER A 81 -0.94 22.01 -3.77
CA SER A 81 -0.05 21.87 -2.61
C SER A 81 -0.66 22.59 -1.40
N ASN A 82 -0.34 22.10 -0.20
CA ASN A 82 -0.66 22.74 1.06
C ASN A 82 0.58 22.68 1.96
N PRO A 83 1.52 23.64 1.83
CA PRO A 83 2.77 23.67 2.58
C PRO A 83 2.60 23.59 4.11
N PRO A 84 1.64 24.30 4.74
CA PRO A 84 1.38 24.15 6.17
C PRO A 84 1.06 22.72 6.64
N ASN A 85 0.47 21.90 5.77
CA ASN A 85 0.14 20.50 6.04
C ASN A 85 1.14 19.51 5.41
N SER A 86 2.31 19.99 4.98
CA SER A 86 3.35 19.18 4.32
C SER A 86 2.84 18.40 3.11
N ARG A 87 1.81 18.90 2.42
CA ARG A 87 1.30 18.30 1.19
C ARG A 87 1.89 19.03 -0.01
N TRP A 88 2.58 18.30 -0.87
CA TRP A 88 3.27 18.84 -2.03
C TRP A 88 2.86 18.12 -3.29
N VAL A 89 2.66 18.88 -4.36
CA VAL A 89 2.42 18.35 -5.69
C VAL A 89 3.38 19.02 -6.66
N PHE A 90 4.09 18.22 -7.44
CA PHE A 90 5.03 18.67 -8.47
C PHE A 90 4.61 18.17 -9.85
N ARG A 91 4.90 18.98 -10.86
CA ARG A 91 4.78 18.62 -12.27
C ARG A 91 6.19 18.61 -12.87
N ALA A 92 6.60 17.46 -13.38
CA ALA A 92 7.81 17.31 -14.17
C ALA A 92 7.49 17.13 -15.65
N THR A 93 8.31 17.70 -16.53
CA THR A 93 8.26 17.53 -17.98
C THR A 93 9.63 17.11 -18.50
N VAL A 94 9.72 15.95 -19.10
CA VAL A 94 10.97 15.40 -19.67
C VAL A 94 11.00 15.63 -21.17
N PHE A 95 12.12 16.13 -21.69
CA PHE A 95 12.35 16.38 -23.10
C PHE A 95 13.44 15.46 -23.65
N LYS A 96 13.12 14.63 -24.63
CA LYS A 96 14.08 13.70 -25.25
C LYS A 96 14.94 14.36 -26.34
N SER A 97 14.51 15.50 -26.84
CA SER A 97 15.17 16.31 -27.86
C SER A 97 14.67 17.76 -27.76
N ARG A 98 15.32 18.70 -28.45
CA ARG A 98 14.89 20.11 -28.50
C ARG A 98 13.51 20.32 -29.15
N THR A 99 13.09 19.41 -30.02
CA THR A 99 11.79 19.45 -30.72
C THR A 99 10.69 18.64 -30.01
N CYS A 100 11.01 17.99 -28.89
CA CYS A 100 10.08 17.18 -28.14
C CYS A 100 9.01 18.06 -27.48
N LYS A 101 7.72 17.71 -27.62
CA LYS A 101 6.61 18.39 -26.90
C LYS A 101 6.64 18.16 -25.38
N GLY A 102 7.46 17.21 -24.91
CA GLY A 102 7.64 16.89 -23.51
C GLY A 102 6.74 15.75 -23.02
N PHE A 103 7.22 14.98 -22.04
CA PHE A 103 6.49 13.92 -21.36
C PHE A 103 6.21 14.35 -19.92
N VAL A 104 4.95 14.39 -19.52
CA VAL A 104 4.53 15.00 -18.25
C VAL A 104 4.28 13.93 -17.18
N GLY A 105 4.86 14.12 -16.01
CA GLY A 105 4.61 13.35 -14.79
C GLY A 105 4.17 14.26 -13.65
N PHE A 106 3.21 13.82 -12.86
CA PHE A 106 2.81 14.49 -11.61
C PHE A 106 3.19 13.63 -10.43
N GLY A 107 3.80 14.26 -9.42
CA GLY A 107 4.24 13.62 -8.19
C GLY A 107 3.61 14.31 -7.00
N ASP A 108 2.99 13.54 -6.13
CA ASP A 108 2.38 14.02 -4.90
C ASP A 108 3.03 13.34 -3.70
N ALA A 109 3.15 14.08 -2.61
CA ALA A 109 3.60 13.54 -1.34
C ALA A 109 2.98 14.32 -0.18
N GLU A 110 2.53 13.58 0.81
CA GLU A 110 1.97 14.08 2.06
C GLU A 110 2.24 13.07 3.18
N PRO A 111 2.16 13.46 4.47
CA PRO A 111 2.51 12.57 5.59
C PRO A 111 1.75 11.23 5.61
N SER A 112 0.58 11.15 4.96
CA SER A 112 -0.27 9.96 4.85
C SER A 112 0.21 8.95 3.80
N ASN A 113 0.95 9.39 2.79
CA ASN A 113 1.32 8.57 1.62
C ASN A 113 2.85 8.42 1.44
N VAL A 114 3.64 8.91 2.39
CA VAL A 114 5.09 8.70 2.44
C VAL A 114 5.44 7.77 3.61
N SER A 115 6.53 7.02 3.46
CA SER A 115 6.99 6.16 4.55
C SER A 115 7.50 6.98 5.73
N ALA A 116 7.48 6.38 6.93
CA ALA A 116 7.97 7.02 8.14
C ALA A 116 9.43 7.52 8.02
N ARG A 117 10.26 6.83 7.22
CA ARG A 117 11.67 7.18 6.97
C ARG A 117 11.86 8.51 6.25
N VAL A 118 10.90 8.92 5.42
CA VAL A 118 10.98 10.15 4.61
C VAL A 118 9.95 11.19 5.04
N ARG A 119 9.31 11.00 6.20
CA ARG A 119 8.42 11.98 6.80
C ARG A 119 9.19 13.28 7.10
N GLY A 120 8.59 14.43 6.78
CA GLY A 120 9.24 15.73 6.80
C GLY A 120 10.05 16.07 5.54
N ALA A 121 10.18 15.14 4.59
CA ALA A 121 10.82 15.35 3.30
C ALA A 121 9.83 15.32 2.11
N GLU A 122 8.53 15.54 2.38
CA GLU A 122 7.45 15.35 1.41
C GLU A 122 7.67 16.16 0.13
N MET A 123 8.14 17.40 0.22
CA MET A 123 8.45 18.22 -0.97
C MET A 123 9.44 17.50 -1.92
N ARG A 124 10.54 16.97 -1.38
CA ARG A 124 11.57 16.26 -2.16
C ARG A 124 11.04 14.95 -2.73
N VAL A 125 10.19 14.26 -1.97
CA VAL A 125 9.53 13.03 -2.43
C VAL A 125 8.57 13.33 -3.58
N ALA A 126 7.73 14.36 -3.48
CA ALA A 126 6.80 14.75 -4.53
C ALA A 126 7.55 15.12 -5.82
N GLU A 127 8.62 15.89 -5.73
CA GLU A 127 9.50 16.22 -6.86
C GLU A 127 10.06 14.95 -7.52
N THR A 128 10.64 14.06 -6.72
CA THR A 128 11.24 12.80 -7.18
C THR A 128 10.21 11.92 -7.89
N ARG A 129 9.01 11.78 -7.31
CA ARG A 129 7.88 11.04 -7.90
C ARG A 129 7.45 11.64 -9.24
N ALA A 130 7.41 12.98 -9.35
CA ALA A 130 7.03 13.64 -10.58
C ALA A 130 8.04 13.33 -11.70
N VAL A 131 9.33 13.47 -11.38
CA VAL A 131 10.44 13.17 -12.30
C VAL A 131 10.43 11.72 -12.74
N ASN A 132 10.28 10.78 -11.80
CA ASN A 132 10.28 9.35 -12.10
C ASN A 132 9.13 8.98 -13.04
N ARG A 133 7.92 9.47 -12.76
CA ARG A 133 6.74 9.24 -13.62
C ARG A 133 6.94 9.83 -15.02
N ALA A 134 7.55 11.00 -15.13
CA ALA A 134 7.84 11.62 -16.42
C ALA A 134 8.91 10.85 -17.21
N LEU A 135 9.99 10.41 -16.55
CA LEU A 135 11.07 9.63 -17.17
C LEU A 135 10.59 8.26 -17.65
N ARG A 136 9.79 7.57 -16.83
CA ARG A 136 9.16 6.29 -17.20
C ARG A 136 8.33 6.43 -18.47
N LYS A 137 7.49 7.47 -18.56
CA LYS A 137 6.71 7.78 -19.76
C LYS A 137 7.60 8.08 -20.96
N ALA A 138 8.65 8.88 -20.79
CA ALA A 138 9.55 9.27 -21.88
C ALA A 138 10.33 8.07 -22.47
N TYR A 139 10.75 7.14 -21.63
CA TYR A 139 11.62 6.01 -22.02
C TYR A 139 10.91 4.66 -22.09
N GLY A 140 9.58 4.64 -21.93
CA GLY A 140 8.75 3.46 -22.10
C GLY A 140 8.98 2.38 -21.05
N ILE A 141 9.13 2.78 -19.78
CA ILE A 141 9.28 1.85 -18.64
C ILE A 141 7.93 1.65 -17.97
N GLY A 142 7.41 0.42 -18.08
CA GLY A 142 6.11 0.04 -17.51
C GLY A 142 6.12 -0.16 -15.99
N ILE A 143 7.23 -0.59 -15.39
CA ILE A 143 7.33 -0.86 -13.95
C ILE A 143 7.54 0.40 -13.11
N CYS A 144 7.04 0.41 -11.88
CA CYS A 144 7.13 1.54 -10.96
C CYS A 144 8.54 1.81 -10.46
N SER A 145 8.80 3.06 -10.06
CA SER A 145 10.03 3.34 -9.32
C SER A 145 9.85 3.09 -7.83
N VAL A 146 10.89 2.69 -7.12
CA VAL A 146 10.81 2.46 -5.67
C VAL A 146 10.42 3.72 -4.88
N GLU A 147 10.81 4.91 -5.36
CA GLU A 147 10.49 6.20 -4.72
C GLU A 147 9.04 6.66 -5.00
N GLU A 148 8.33 5.99 -5.91
CA GLU A 148 6.90 6.20 -6.18
C GLU A 148 6.01 5.38 -5.25
N ILE A 149 6.58 4.43 -4.51
CA ILE A 149 5.83 3.60 -3.57
C ILE A 149 5.46 4.46 -2.37
N GLY A 150 4.20 4.33 -1.93
CA GLY A 150 3.72 4.97 -0.71
C GLY A 150 4.31 4.34 0.53
N SER A 151 3.87 4.78 1.72
CA SER A 151 4.00 3.90 2.87
C SER A 151 3.22 2.63 2.54
N VAL A 152 3.94 1.53 2.26
CA VAL A 152 3.35 0.20 2.18
C VAL A 152 2.77 -0.01 3.56
N GLY A 153 1.45 0.14 3.69
CA GLY A 153 0.78 -0.46 4.84
C GLY A 153 1.17 -1.93 4.80
N GLU A 154 1.50 -2.50 5.97
CA GLU A 154 1.72 -3.95 6.11
C GLU A 154 0.84 -4.71 5.12
N PRO A 155 1.36 -5.71 4.39
CA PRO A 155 0.59 -6.42 3.39
C PRO A 155 -0.73 -6.78 4.05
N ALA A 156 -1.82 -6.21 3.52
CA ALA A 156 -3.14 -6.57 3.96
C ALA A 156 -3.18 -8.09 3.81
N LYS A 157 -3.14 -8.80 4.95
CA LYS A 157 -3.21 -10.26 4.98
C LYS A 157 -4.31 -10.62 4.03
N SER A 158 -3.93 -11.30 2.96
CA SER A 158 -4.79 -11.75 1.87
C SER A 158 -6.10 -12.22 2.48
N GLN A 159 -7.14 -11.40 2.33
CA GLN A 159 -8.50 -11.85 2.56
C GLN A 159 -8.68 -13.05 1.62
N PRO A 160 -9.09 -14.22 2.11
CA PRO A 160 -9.46 -15.31 1.23
C PRO A 160 -10.50 -14.79 0.26
N GLN A 161 -10.22 -14.89 -1.04
CA GLN A 161 -11.14 -14.51 -2.10
C GLN A 161 -12.50 -15.17 -1.84
N ALA A 162 -13.47 -14.38 -1.40
CA ALA A 162 -14.85 -14.79 -1.40
C ALA A 162 -15.25 -14.97 -2.87
N SER A 163 -15.55 -16.22 -3.20
CA SER A 163 -16.09 -16.67 -4.46
C SER A 163 -17.23 -15.76 -4.93
N LYS A 164 -17.19 -15.42 -6.22
CA LYS A 164 -18.20 -14.68 -6.97
C LYS A 164 -19.61 -15.21 -6.66
N ILE A 165 -20.47 -14.33 -6.17
CA ILE A 165 -21.94 -14.51 -6.16
C ILE A 165 -22.52 -13.36 -7.02
N PRO A 166 -23.52 -13.61 -7.89
CA PRO A 166 -24.01 -12.61 -8.84
C PRO A 166 -24.80 -11.50 -8.14
N PRO A 167 -24.91 -10.30 -8.76
CA PRO A 167 -25.60 -9.17 -8.16
C PRO A 167 -27.12 -9.33 -8.28
N GLN A 168 -27.84 -9.13 -7.17
CA GLN A 168 -29.29 -8.94 -7.14
C GLN A 168 -29.66 -7.64 -6.41
N PRO A 169 -30.85 -7.08 -6.69
CA PRO A 169 -30.98 -5.68 -7.07
C PRO A 169 -31.22 -4.74 -5.89
N ALA A 170 -31.01 -3.45 -6.18
CA ALA A 170 -31.32 -2.33 -5.32
C ALA A 170 -32.78 -2.35 -4.85
N ASN A 171 -32.99 -2.38 -3.53
CA ASN A 171 -34.19 -1.84 -2.91
C ASN A 171 -33.88 -1.31 -1.49
N GLY A 172 -34.34 -0.09 -1.22
CA GLY A 172 -33.86 0.76 -0.13
C GLY A 172 -34.28 0.36 1.29
N ASN A 173 -33.51 0.83 2.27
CA ASN A 173 -34.06 1.56 3.41
C ASN A 173 -32.94 2.34 4.13
N TYR A 174 -33.14 3.64 4.31
CA TYR A 174 -32.19 4.54 4.96
C TYR A 174 -32.12 4.20 6.46
N GLY A 175 -30.95 3.77 6.97
CA GLY A 175 -30.66 3.87 8.41
C GLY A 175 -29.85 2.78 9.16
N GLY A 176 -29.23 1.80 8.50
CA GLY A 176 -28.49 0.72 9.22
C GLY A 176 -27.18 0.21 8.60
N PRO A 177 -26.11 1.03 8.52
CA PRO A 177 -24.72 0.52 8.53
C PRO A 177 -23.88 0.96 9.74
N LYS A 178 -24.19 2.12 10.35
CA LYS A 178 -23.29 2.79 11.31
C LYS A 178 -22.97 2.00 12.59
N VAL A 179 -23.94 1.29 13.17
CA VAL A 179 -23.76 0.55 14.44
C VAL A 179 -22.90 -0.69 14.21
N ARG A 180 -23.16 -1.42 13.12
CA ARG A 180 -22.37 -2.58 12.71
C ARG A 180 -20.94 -2.18 12.36
N ASP A 181 -20.79 -1.10 11.60
CA ASP A 181 -19.47 -0.59 11.21
C ASP A 181 -18.66 -0.16 12.44
N ARG A 182 -19.31 0.49 13.41
CA ARG A 182 -18.69 0.89 14.68
C ARG A 182 -18.29 -0.29 15.55
N LEU A 183 -19.12 -1.34 15.63
CA LEU A 183 -18.76 -2.59 16.32
C LEU A 183 -17.55 -3.25 15.65
N CYS A 184 -17.54 -3.34 14.32
CA CYS A 184 -16.41 -3.89 13.56
C CYS A 184 -15.12 -3.06 13.75
N GLN A 185 -15.24 -1.73 13.87
CA GLN A 185 -14.09 -0.87 14.18
C GLN A 185 -13.52 -1.16 15.57
N ILE A 186 -14.36 -1.27 16.61
CA ILE A 186 -13.91 -1.58 17.98
C ILE A 186 -13.22 -2.95 18.05
N ILE A 187 -13.82 -3.96 17.41
CA ILE A 187 -13.25 -5.32 17.34
C ILE A 187 -11.85 -5.28 16.71
N ARG A 188 -11.66 -4.53 15.62
CA ARG A 188 -10.36 -4.40 14.94
C ARG A 188 -9.37 -3.56 15.75
N GLN A 189 -9.83 -2.46 16.35
CA GLN A 189 -8.99 -1.52 17.09
C GLN A 189 -8.42 -2.15 18.36
N HIS A 190 -9.21 -2.96 19.08
CA HIS A 190 -8.81 -3.59 20.34
C HIS A 190 -8.41 -5.07 20.19
N GLN A 191 -8.44 -5.61 18.97
CA GLN A 191 -8.10 -7.00 18.62
C GLN A 191 -8.92 -8.01 19.43
N LEU A 192 -10.24 -7.80 19.47
CA LEU A 192 -11.19 -8.68 20.16
C LEU A 192 -11.61 -9.83 19.23
N ASP A 193 -11.94 -11.00 19.78
CA ASP A 193 -12.46 -12.11 18.99
C ASP A 193 -13.92 -11.84 18.59
N PRO A 194 -14.27 -11.82 17.29
CA PRO A 194 -15.63 -11.54 16.83
C PRO A 194 -16.69 -12.54 17.32
N ASN A 195 -16.31 -13.80 17.54
CA ASN A 195 -17.23 -14.84 18.01
C ASN A 195 -17.52 -14.67 19.51
N LEU A 196 -16.51 -14.34 20.31
CA LEU A 196 -16.69 -14.07 21.74
C LEU A 196 -17.51 -12.80 21.97
N VAL A 197 -17.24 -11.75 21.19
CA VAL A 197 -18.02 -10.50 21.23
C VAL A 197 -19.47 -10.75 20.84
N LYS A 198 -19.72 -11.67 19.89
CA LYS A 198 -21.09 -12.04 19.50
C LYS A 198 -21.82 -12.81 20.61
N SER A 199 -21.17 -13.77 21.26
CA SER A 199 -21.75 -14.49 22.40
C SER A 199 -22.06 -13.53 23.55
N TYR A 200 -21.09 -12.68 23.88
CA TYR A 200 -21.26 -11.65 24.91
C TYR A 200 -22.37 -10.63 24.55
N ALA A 201 -22.52 -10.28 23.28
CA ALA A 201 -23.60 -9.39 22.83
C ALA A 201 -24.99 -10.02 23.01
N VAL A 202 -25.12 -11.32 22.77
CA VAL A 202 -26.37 -12.07 22.95
C VAL A 202 -26.77 -12.08 24.43
N ASP A 203 -25.80 -12.32 25.32
CA ASP A 203 -26.02 -12.31 26.76
C ASP A 203 -26.29 -10.92 27.31
N PHE A 204 -25.54 -9.89 26.86
CA PHE A 204 -25.75 -8.50 27.26
C PHE A 204 -27.10 -7.94 26.79
N CYS A 205 -27.55 -8.34 25.60
CA CYS A 205 -28.86 -7.94 25.09
C CYS A 205 -30.02 -8.77 25.69
N GLY A 206 -29.73 -9.87 26.39
CA GLY A 206 -30.73 -10.75 27.01
C GLY A 206 -31.62 -11.47 25.98
N THR A 207 -31.09 -11.77 24.79
CA THR A 207 -31.86 -12.36 23.67
C THR A 207 -31.36 -13.75 23.32
N LYS A 208 -32.15 -14.58 22.63
CA LYS A 208 -31.67 -15.91 22.17
C LYS A 208 -30.79 -15.80 20.92
N ALA A 209 -30.99 -14.74 20.14
CA ALA A 209 -30.15 -14.40 19.00
C ALA A 209 -30.08 -12.88 18.79
N LEU A 210 -28.94 -12.38 18.31
CA LEU A 210 -28.72 -10.94 18.03
C LEU A 210 -29.72 -10.35 17.00
N ARG A 211 -30.43 -11.20 16.25
CA ARG A 211 -31.51 -10.79 15.33
C ARG A 211 -32.79 -10.36 16.06
N GLU A 212 -32.97 -10.80 17.30
CA GLU A 212 -34.12 -10.50 18.17
C GLU A 212 -33.87 -9.26 19.04
N ALA A 213 -32.64 -8.72 19.05
CA ALA A 213 -32.28 -7.55 19.82
C ALA A 213 -32.77 -6.25 19.16
N THR A 214 -33.30 -5.35 19.97
CA THR A 214 -33.69 -4.00 19.52
C THR A 214 -32.44 -3.17 19.20
N ARG A 215 -32.59 -2.20 18.28
CA ARG A 215 -31.50 -1.30 17.90
C ARG A 215 -30.87 -0.57 19.08
N ALA A 216 -31.69 -0.14 20.04
CA ALA A 216 -31.21 0.55 21.25
C ALA A 216 -30.35 -0.37 22.14
N GLN A 217 -30.71 -1.66 22.26
CA GLN A 217 -29.90 -2.63 22.99
C GLN A 217 -28.54 -2.85 22.33
N VAL A 218 -28.51 -2.95 21.00
CA VAL A 218 -27.25 -3.12 20.24
C VAL A 218 -26.39 -1.85 20.31
N GLU A 219 -26.99 -0.66 20.23
CA GLU A 219 -26.25 0.60 20.37
C GLU A 219 -25.67 0.79 21.78
N ASN A 220 -26.42 0.45 22.82
CA ASN A 220 -25.95 0.47 24.21
C ASN A 220 -24.82 -0.55 24.44
N PHE A 221 -24.93 -1.75 23.86
CA PHE A 221 -23.87 -2.74 23.90
C PHE A 221 -22.58 -2.22 23.24
N VAL A 222 -22.69 -1.62 22.05
CA VAL A 222 -21.53 -1.08 21.32
C VAL A 222 -20.88 0.06 22.09
N ALA A 223 -21.66 0.92 22.74
CA ALA A 223 -21.14 2.00 23.58
C ALA A 223 -20.43 1.44 24.84
N HIS A 224 -21.04 0.46 25.51
CA HIS A 224 -20.46 -0.22 26.67
C HIS A 224 -19.14 -0.92 26.32
N LEU A 225 -19.11 -1.64 25.19
CA LEU A 225 -17.91 -2.32 24.70
C LEU A 225 -16.79 -1.34 24.36
N ALA A 226 -17.11 -0.18 23.77
CA ALA A 226 -16.14 0.86 23.46
C ALA A 226 -15.52 1.47 24.72
N ASP A 227 -16.34 1.83 25.71
CA ASP A 227 -15.90 2.44 26.96
C ASP A 227 -15.04 1.48 27.79
N TRP A 228 -15.46 0.21 27.90
CA TRP A 228 -14.69 -0.79 28.64
C TRP A 228 -13.38 -1.15 27.94
N ALA A 229 -13.38 -1.27 26.60
CA ALA A 229 -12.16 -1.55 25.84
C ALA A 229 -11.12 -0.42 25.93
N GLN A 230 -11.57 0.82 26.19
CA GLN A 230 -10.71 1.98 26.41
C GLN A 230 -10.17 2.06 27.86
N LYS A 231 -11.00 1.71 28.85
CA LYS A 231 -10.64 1.80 30.28
C LYS A 231 -9.77 0.65 30.77
N ASP A 232 -10.14 -0.59 30.44
CA ASP A 232 -9.40 -1.79 30.87
C ASP A 232 -9.57 -2.94 29.88
N ARG A 233 -8.70 -2.91 28.86
CA ARG A 233 -8.65 -3.95 27.82
C ARG A 233 -8.37 -5.34 28.39
N ASN A 234 -7.53 -5.46 29.42
CA ASN A 234 -7.12 -6.75 29.94
C ASN A 234 -8.28 -7.41 30.70
N ALA A 235 -9.02 -6.64 31.51
CA ALA A 235 -10.24 -7.12 32.15
C ALA A 235 -11.31 -7.51 31.14
N LEU A 236 -11.48 -6.73 30.06
CA LEU A 236 -12.43 -7.07 28.98
C LEU A 236 -12.06 -8.37 28.27
N LEU A 237 -10.77 -8.61 28.00
CA LEU A 237 -10.32 -9.87 27.40
C LEU A 237 -10.54 -11.06 28.35
N CYS A 238 -10.29 -10.90 29.65
CA CYS A 238 -10.61 -11.93 30.64
C CYS A 238 -12.11 -12.27 30.64
N GLN A 239 -12.98 -11.25 30.58
CA GLN A 239 -14.43 -11.44 30.49
C GLN A 239 -14.83 -12.15 29.18
N LEU A 240 -14.29 -11.75 28.03
CA LEU A 240 -14.60 -12.38 26.74
C LEU A 240 -14.09 -13.83 26.68
N ASN A 241 -12.96 -14.13 27.30
CA ASN A 241 -12.42 -15.49 27.38
C ASN A 241 -13.28 -16.44 28.23
N SER A 242 -14.13 -15.92 29.13
CA SER A 242 -15.13 -16.74 29.84
C SER A 242 -16.19 -17.33 28.90
N TYR A 243 -16.37 -16.73 27.73
CA TYR A 243 -17.26 -17.20 26.66
C TYR A 243 -16.55 -18.06 25.61
N SER A 244 -15.26 -18.35 25.81
CA SER A 244 -14.53 -19.26 24.95
C SER A 244 -15.01 -20.69 25.17
N PRO A 245 -15.32 -21.47 24.11
CA PRO A 245 -15.60 -22.87 24.27
C PRO A 245 -14.37 -23.56 24.87
N VAL A 246 -14.51 -24.11 26.08
CA VAL A 246 -13.46 -24.88 26.74
C VAL A 246 -13.01 -25.99 25.80
N LYS A 247 -11.78 -25.90 25.31
CA LYS A 247 -11.14 -26.97 24.56
C LYS A 247 -10.84 -28.11 25.54
N GLY A 248 -11.76 -29.07 25.65
CA GLY A 248 -11.50 -30.34 26.31
C GLY A 248 -12.67 -30.91 27.14
N ARG A 249 -13.42 -31.81 26.51
CA ARG A 249 -13.67 -33.14 27.09
C ARG A 249 -13.70 -34.15 25.96
N ALA A 250 -12.70 -35.02 25.97
CA ALA A 250 -12.70 -36.29 25.27
C ALA A 250 -13.54 -37.29 26.09
N ALA A 251 -14.25 -38.16 25.35
CA ALA A 251 -14.97 -39.39 25.71
C ALA A 251 -16.37 -39.37 25.11
#